data_AF-A0A1I1QC83-F1
#
_entry.id   AF-A0A1I1QC83-F1
#
_cell.length_a   1.000
_cell.length_b   1.000
_cell.length_c   1.000
_cell.angle_alpha   90.00
_cell.angle_beta   90.00
_cell.angle_gamma   90.00
#
_symmetry.space_group_name_H-M   'P 1'
#
loop_
_entity.id
_entity.type
_entity.pdbx_description
1 polymer ?
#
loop_
_entity_poly.entity_id
_entity_poly.type
_entity_poly.pdbx_seq_one_letter_code
_entity_poly.pdbx_strand_id
1 'polypeptide(L)'
;MKKMILFIVVALFVLAGIWYFKKKDSGIYEKKQEPLPVVYQKYQSISSAYQHATFSVKEICSTDISLSASPNPIKAYQSVNDNVIIGCQIGNDDAHKGDKQYYKIDKNGLITDSLNVKYDGFWTVLIDDFTVSTKKEDAYYTSWPFDGSTTRQKFEQHNADFVLTNEELNSAQEKIRKESQYYFVRSYVDGNNYTTAFYYYHDKKWNVLWQKTVGYQSERDSESAIRYQKELYYSNIGESTLEKEVELQYFHEEDKIQYYHVIGGGAPATQTVGWRGTGFFKTMIGEKPFLFSVPKMVIEKEKHDGYETRIYTVSEPKAAVAPICSKFYRSPFGFALYAPDAKKMYLINSLAQKQ
;
A
#
# COMPACT_ATOMS: atom_id res chain seq x y z
N MET A 1 46.54 -52.93 -15.83
CA MET A 1 45.10 -52.95 -15.48
C MET A 1 44.77 -52.37 -14.10
N LYS A 2 45.34 -52.85 -12.98
CA LYS A 2 45.01 -52.35 -11.62
C LYS A 2 45.19 -50.83 -11.43
N LYS A 3 46.27 -50.24 -11.96
CA LYS A 3 46.52 -48.77 -11.89
C LYS A 3 45.50 -47.94 -12.69
N MET A 4 44.97 -48.48 -13.80
CA MET A 4 43.97 -47.81 -14.64
C MET A 4 42.59 -47.82 -13.97
N ILE A 5 42.22 -48.94 -13.34
CA ILE A 5 41.00 -49.05 -12.54
C ILE A 5 41.05 -48.08 -11.34
N LEU A 6 42.19 -47.97 -10.66
CA LEU A 6 42.37 -47.02 -9.56
C LEU A 6 42.17 -45.55 -10.01
N PHE A 7 42.72 -45.18 -11.17
CA PHE A 7 42.53 -43.84 -11.74
C PHE A 7 41.07 -43.52 -12.08
N ILE A 8 40.36 -44.48 -12.68
CA ILE A 8 38.93 -44.33 -13.00
C ILE A 8 38.10 -44.14 -11.73
N VAL A 9 38.38 -44.93 -10.68
CA VAL A 9 37.69 -44.83 -9.39
C VAL A 9 37.93 -43.46 -8.74
N VAL A 10 39.18 -42.98 -8.70
CA VAL A 10 39.51 -41.65 -8.18
C VAL A 10 38.80 -40.54 -8.97
N ALA A 11 38.80 -40.62 -10.30
CA ALA A 11 38.12 -39.63 -11.14
C ALA A 11 36.60 -39.60 -10.88
N LEU A 12 35.96 -40.77 -10.71
CA LEU A 12 34.54 -40.86 -10.35
C LEU A 12 34.25 -40.25 -8.97
N PHE A 13 35.11 -40.49 -7.97
CA PHE A 13 34.96 -39.85 -6.65
C PHE A 13 35.12 -38.33 -6.69
N VAL A 14 36.09 -37.82 -7.48
CA VAL A 14 36.27 -36.37 -7.66
C VAL A 14 35.07 -35.75 -8.37
N LEU A 15 34.56 -36.39 -9.44
CA LEU A 15 33.37 -35.92 -10.15
C LEU A 15 32.12 -35.95 -9.27
N ALA A 16 31.92 -37.03 -8.50
CA ALA A 16 30.83 -37.12 -7.53
C ALA A 16 30.95 -36.06 -6.43
N GLY A 17 32.17 -35.79 -5.95
CA GLY A 17 32.47 -34.71 -5.01
C GLY A 17 32.12 -33.34 -5.57
N ILE A 18 32.61 -33.00 -6.77
CA ILE A 18 32.32 -31.73 -7.45
C ILE A 18 30.80 -31.57 -7.66
N TRP A 19 30.13 -32.62 -8.12
CA TRP A 19 28.68 -32.62 -8.30
C TRP A 19 27.95 -32.39 -6.97
N TYR A 20 28.37 -33.06 -5.89
CA TYR A 20 27.79 -32.89 -4.55
C TYR A 20 28.00 -31.47 -4.01
N PHE A 21 29.20 -30.91 -4.13
CA PHE A 21 29.49 -29.53 -3.71
C PHE A 21 28.71 -28.51 -4.54
N LYS A 22 28.64 -28.65 -5.87
CA LYS A 22 27.81 -27.79 -6.73
C LYS A 22 26.33 -27.88 -6.38
N LYS A 23 25.82 -29.08 -6.10
CA LYS A 23 24.42 -29.27 -5.69
C LYS A 23 24.14 -28.59 -4.36
N LYS A 24 25.01 -28.76 -3.35
CA LYS A 24 24.88 -28.09 -2.05
C LYS A 24 24.98 -26.56 -2.18
N ASP A 25 25.85 -26.07 -3.05
CA ASP A 25 26.03 -24.64 -3.29
C ASP A 25 24.88 -24.01 -4.08
N SER A 26 24.07 -24.80 -4.80
CA SER A 26 22.86 -24.30 -5.45
C SER A 26 21.77 -23.83 -4.48
N GLY A 27 21.82 -24.28 -3.21
CA GLY A 27 20.75 -24.05 -2.24
C GLY A 27 19.47 -24.84 -2.51
N ILE A 28 19.45 -25.75 -3.50
CA ILE A 28 18.33 -26.64 -3.82
C ILE A 28 18.66 -28.06 -3.37
N TYR A 29 17.84 -28.61 -2.48
CA TYR A 29 18.02 -29.97 -1.93
C TYR A 29 17.23 -31.02 -2.71
N GLU A 30 15.99 -30.68 -3.05
CA GLU A 30 15.02 -31.59 -3.66
C GLU A 30 14.16 -30.84 -4.67
N LYS A 31 13.66 -31.54 -5.69
CA LYS A 31 12.68 -31.03 -6.65
C LYS A 31 11.57 -32.05 -6.79
N LYS A 32 10.33 -31.59 -6.68
CA LYS A 32 9.14 -32.36 -7.01
C LYS A 32 8.68 -32.01 -8.41
N GLN A 33 8.23 -33.04 -9.13
CA GLN A 33 7.69 -32.91 -10.49
C GLN A 33 6.27 -33.46 -10.57
N GLU A 34 5.60 -33.59 -9.42
CA GLU A 34 4.20 -34.01 -9.40
C GLU A 34 3.36 -32.99 -10.19
N PRO A 35 2.44 -33.44 -11.04
CA PRO A 35 1.58 -32.52 -11.77
C PRO A 35 0.60 -31.82 -10.82
N LEU A 36 0.27 -30.56 -11.12
CA LEU A 36 -0.76 -29.83 -10.39
C LEU A 36 -2.11 -30.53 -10.53
N PRO A 37 -2.81 -30.87 -9.43
CA PRO A 37 -4.15 -31.46 -9.51
C PRO A 37 -5.11 -30.56 -10.29
N VAL A 38 -5.95 -31.18 -11.15
CA VAL A 38 -6.82 -30.48 -12.11
C VAL A 38 -7.68 -29.39 -11.46
N VAL A 39 -8.17 -29.63 -10.25
CA VAL A 39 -9.03 -28.68 -9.51
C VAL A 39 -8.35 -27.33 -9.21
N TYR A 40 -7.02 -27.28 -9.18
CA TYR A 40 -6.24 -26.07 -8.91
C TYR A 40 -5.78 -25.33 -10.17
N GLN A 41 -5.96 -25.93 -11.37
CA GLN A 41 -5.58 -25.30 -12.63
C GLN A 41 -6.40 -24.05 -12.98
N LYS A 42 -7.58 -23.88 -12.37
CA LYS A 42 -8.44 -22.70 -12.54
C LYS A 42 -8.00 -21.46 -11.76
N TYR A 43 -7.09 -21.63 -10.79
CA TYR A 43 -6.60 -20.53 -9.95
C TYR A 43 -5.55 -19.76 -10.72
N GLN A 44 -5.57 -18.43 -10.57
CA GLN A 44 -4.69 -17.53 -11.31
C GLN A 44 -4.08 -16.49 -10.36
N SER A 45 -2.87 -16.03 -10.66
CA SER A 45 -2.27 -14.91 -9.94
C SER A 45 -3.10 -13.65 -10.13
N ILE A 46 -3.29 -12.87 -9.06
CA ILE A 46 -4.00 -11.58 -9.14
C ILE A 46 -3.15 -10.60 -9.95
N SER A 47 -3.60 -10.32 -11.17
CA SER A 47 -2.95 -9.44 -12.12
C SER A 47 -3.97 -8.94 -13.15
N SER A 48 -3.60 -7.98 -13.98
CA SER A 48 -4.45 -7.53 -15.10
C SER A 48 -4.70 -8.62 -16.15
N ALA A 49 -3.96 -9.75 -16.10
CA ALA A 49 -4.19 -10.91 -16.96
C ALA A 49 -5.19 -11.92 -16.36
N TYR A 50 -5.71 -11.66 -15.16
CA TYR A 50 -6.68 -12.56 -14.51
C TYR A 50 -7.98 -12.63 -15.31
N GLN A 51 -8.35 -13.82 -15.79
CA GLN A 51 -9.53 -14.05 -16.60
C GLN A 51 -10.54 -14.91 -15.84
N HIS A 52 -11.73 -14.36 -15.57
CA HIS A 52 -12.80 -15.12 -14.94
C HIS A 52 -14.18 -14.62 -15.39
N ALA A 53 -15.16 -15.52 -15.47
CA ALA A 53 -16.51 -15.17 -15.93
C ALA A 53 -17.26 -14.23 -14.97
N THR A 54 -16.88 -14.21 -13.69
CA THR A 54 -17.58 -13.45 -12.64
C THR A 54 -16.79 -12.28 -12.07
N PHE A 55 -15.51 -12.13 -12.44
CA PHE A 55 -14.66 -11.09 -11.88
C PHE A 55 -13.81 -10.44 -12.96
N SER A 56 -13.64 -9.13 -12.86
CA SER A 56 -12.60 -8.38 -13.56
C SER A 56 -11.57 -7.89 -12.57
N VAL A 57 -10.29 -8.07 -12.89
CA VAL A 57 -9.16 -7.53 -12.13
C VAL A 57 -8.46 -6.48 -12.98
N LYS A 58 -8.25 -5.29 -12.42
CA LYS A 58 -7.57 -4.18 -13.11
C LYS A 58 -6.55 -3.54 -12.19
N GLU A 59 -5.33 -3.37 -12.64
CA GLU A 59 -4.35 -2.51 -11.96
C GLU A 59 -4.88 -1.06 -11.98
N ILE A 60 -5.11 -0.47 -10.80
CA ILE A 60 -5.57 0.93 -10.66
C ILE A 60 -4.37 1.85 -10.63
N CYS A 61 -3.37 1.49 -9.84
CA CYS A 61 -2.15 2.27 -9.74
C CYS A 61 -0.92 1.39 -9.53
N SER A 62 0.20 1.90 -10.05
CA SER A 62 1.54 1.43 -9.79
C SER A 62 2.46 2.60 -9.47
N THR A 63 3.47 2.38 -8.62
CA THR A 63 4.46 3.37 -8.23
C THR A 63 5.86 2.75 -8.15
N ASP A 64 6.88 3.55 -8.41
CA ASP A 64 8.28 3.19 -8.29
C ASP A 64 8.95 3.75 -7.03
N ILE A 65 8.16 4.42 -6.17
CA ILE A 65 8.61 4.96 -4.87
C ILE A 65 9.13 3.83 -3.97
N SER A 66 10.28 4.06 -3.34
CA SER A 66 10.84 3.13 -2.38
C SER A 66 10.09 3.18 -1.05
N LEU A 67 10.03 2.05 -0.36
CA LEU A 67 9.49 1.95 1.00
C LEU A 67 10.20 2.85 2.02
N SER A 68 11.49 3.13 1.79
CA SER A 68 12.26 4.06 2.61
C SER A 68 11.85 5.53 2.39
N ALA A 69 11.36 5.87 1.20
CA ALA A 69 10.87 7.21 0.88
C ALA A 69 9.40 7.38 1.31
N SER A 70 8.57 6.35 1.12
CA SER A 70 7.21 6.31 1.64
C SER A 70 6.79 4.87 1.94
N PRO A 71 6.43 4.54 3.19
CA PRO A 71 6.08 3.17 3.57
C PRO A 71 4.76 2.71 2.92
N ASN A 72 3.83 3.64 2.68
CA ASN A 72 2.51 3.37 2.14
C ASN A 72 2.22 4.32 0.96
N PRO A 73 2.84 4.09 -0.22
CA PRO A 73 2.79 5.03 -1.32
C PRO A 73 1.45 4.99 -2.08
N ILE A 74 0.64 3.94 -1.89
CA ILE A 74 -0.73 3.84 -2.41
C ILE A 74 -1.69 3.68 -1.23
N LYS A 75 -2.73 4.51 -1.17
CA LYS A 75 -3.73 4.52 -0.10
C LYS A 75 -5.13 4.65 -0.66
N ALA A 76 -6.10 4.04 0.00
CA ALA A 76 -7.52 4.16 -0.29
C ALA A 76 -8.22 4.91 0.85
N TYR A 77 -9.08 5.85 0.49
CA TYR A 77 -9.81 6.71 1.41
C TYR A 77 -11.30 6.59 1.15
N GLN A 78 -12.09 6.58 2.22
CA GLN A 78 -13.51 6.82 2.12
C GLN A 78 -13.74 8.26 1.69
N SER A 79 -14.66 8.47 0.77
CA SER A 79 -15.09 9.80 0.32
C SER A 79 -16.60 9.90 0.34
N VAL A 80 -17.10 11.07 -0.04
CA VAL A 80 -18.51 11.41 -0.11
C VAL A 80 -19.20 10.69 -1.28
N ASN A 81 -20.54 10.68 -1.27
CA ASN A 81 -21.36 9.97 -2.26
C ASN A 81 -21.01 8.47 -2.40
N ASP A 82 -20.63 7.84 -1.28
CA ASP A 82 -20.22 6.44 -1.20
C ASP A 82 -19.02 6.09 -2.12
N ASN A 83 -18.23 7.09 -2.50
CA ASN A 83 -17.05 6.89 -3.32
C ASN A 83 -15.85 6.43 -2.48
N VAL A 84 -14.93 5.71 -3.14
CA VAL A 84 -13.59 5.45 -2.63
C VAL A 84 -12.59 6.21 -3.49
N ILE A 85 -11.67 6.95 -2.86
CA ILE A 85 -10.58 7.63 -3.56
C ILE A 85 -9.29 6.85 -3.33
N ILE A 86 -8.61 6.45 -4.41
CA ILE A 86 -7.27 5.89 -4.37
C ILE A 86 -6.28 7.02 -4.59
N GLY A 87 -5.41 7.30 -3.61
CA GLY A 87 -4.28 8.19 -3.75
C GLY A 87 -3.00 7.39 -3.97
N CYS A 88 -2.25 7.75 -5.01
CA CYS A 88 -1.04 7.06 -5.42
C CYS A 88 0.08 8.07 -5.64
N GLN A 89 1.20 7.90 -4.95
CA GLN A 89 2.39 8.70 -5.19
C GLN A 89 3.02 8.29 -6.52
N ILE A 90 3.36 9.27 -7.35
CA ILE A 90 3.96 9.02 -8.67
C ILE A 90 5.32 9.70 -8.75
N GLY A 91 6.26 9.08 -9.46
CA GLY A 91 7.55 9.65 -9.80
C GLY A 91 8.59 9.60 -8.69
N ASN A 92 9.68 8.89 -8.94
CA ASN A 92 10.89 8.95 -8.11
C ASN A 92 11.95 9.94 -8.65
N ASP A 93 11.70 10.53 -9.82
CA ASP A 93 12.57 11.51 -10.46
C ASP A 93 12.31 12.94 -9.94
N ASP A 94 13.26 13.85 -10.17
CA ASP A 94 13.17 15.23 -9.70
C ASP A 94 12.02 16.03 -10.34
N ALA A 95 11.48 15.59 -11.49
CA ALA A 95 10.40 16.29 -12.18
C ALA A 95 9.02 15.98 -11.58
N HIS A 96 8.87 14.80 -10.99
CA HIS A 96 7.61 14.25 -10.48
C HIS A 96 7.63 13.93 -8.98
N LYS A 97 8.76 14.12 -8.30
CA LYS A 97 8.90 13.82 -6.87
C LYS A 97 7.83 14.52 -6.04
N GLY A 98 6.98 13.73 -5.41
CA GLY A 98 5.92 14.19 -4.51
C GLY A 98 4.56 14.40 -5.20
N ASP A 99 4.49 14.26 -6.51
CA ASP A 99 3.25 14.28 -7.27
C ASP A 99 2.33 13.14 -6.80
N LYS A 100 1.02 13.37 -6.86
CA LYS A 100 0.01 12.38 -6.50
C LYS A 100 -1.02 12.24 -7.60
N GLN A 101 -1.27 11.00 -8.01
CA GLN A 101 -2.39 10.62 -8.85
C GLN A 101 -3.53 10.10 -7.98
N TYR A 102 -4.71 10.66 -8.15
CA TYR A 102 -5.94 10.20 -7.51
C TYR A 102 -6.87 9.55 -8.52
N TYR A 103 -7.60 8.53 -8.08
CA TYR A 103 -8.66 7.87 -8.83
C TYR A 103 -9.91 7.81 -7.97
N LYS A 104 -11.06 8.24 -8.51
CA LYS A 104 -12.36 8.16 -7.84
C LYS A 104 -13.09 6.91 -8.31
N ILE A 105 -13.50 6.06 -7.37
CA ILE A 105 -14.23 4.81 -7.61
C ILE A 105 -15.63 4.96 -7.03
N ASP A 106 -16.65 4.71 -7.86
CA ASP A 106 -18.05 4.73 -7.42
C ASP A 106 -18.46 3.45 -6.68
N LYS A 107 -19.70 3.43 -6.20
CA LYS A 107 -20.29 2.24 -5.55
C LYS A 107 -20.30 1.00 -6.44
N ASN A 108 -20.29 1.13 -7.77
CA ASN A 108 -20.27 -0.02 -8.68
C ASN A 108 -18.85 -0.54 -8.93
N GLY A 109 -17.83 0.06 -8.28
CA GLY A 109 -16.44 -0.26 -8.53
C GLY A 109 -15.93 0.28 -9.87
N LEU A 110 -16.55 1.32 -10.42
CA LEU A 110 -16.09 1.96 -11.66
C LEU A 110 -15.25 3.18 -11.34
N ILE A 111 -14.11 3.32 -12.03
CA ILE A 111 -13.34 4.56 -11.97
C ILE A 111 -14.12 5.62 -12.75
N THR A 112 -14.65 6.62 -12.05
CA THR A 112 -15.49 7.67 -12.63
C THR A 112 -14.72 8.95 -12.94
N ASP A 113 -13.61 9.19 -12.26
CA ASP A 113 -12.78 10.37 -12.46
C ASP A 113 -11.34 10.15 -11.97
N SER A 114 -10.43 11.04 -12.34
CA SER A 114 -9.03 11.03 -11.91
C SER A 114 -8.48 12.45 -11.76
N LEU A 115 -7.56 12.64 -10.82
CA LEU A 115 -6.94 13.94 -10.56
C LEU A 115 -5.43 13.78 -10.38
N ASN A 116 -4.64 14.48 -11.20
CA ASN A 116 -3.21 14.63 -10.98
C ASN A 116 -2.96 15.91 -10.16
N VAL A 117 -2.30 15.76 -9.02
CA VAL A 117 -1.85 16.85 -8.17
C VAL A 117 -0.33 16.90 -8.22
N LYS A 118 0.20 17.82 -9.02
CA LYS A 118 1.63 18.12 -9.05
C LYS A 118 2.09 18.71 -7.73
N TYR A 119 3.24 18.29 -7.23
CA TYR A 119 3.90 18.90 -6.09
C TYR A 119 4.68 20.14 -6.53
N ASP A 120 4.14 21.30 -6.18
CA ASP A 120 4.71 22.64 -6.42
C ASP A 120 4.84 23.41 -5.09
N GLY A 121 5.06 22.68 -4.00
CA GLY A 121 5.12 23.21 -2.63
C GLY A 121 3.77 23.29 -1.92
N PHE A 122 2.67 23.02 -2.61
CA PHE A 122 1.39 22.80 -1.97
C PHE A 122 1.33 21.43 -1.32
N TRP A 123 0.80 21.41 -0.10
CA TRP A 123 0.41 20.17 0.55
C TRP A 123 -1.09 19.97 0.42
N THR A 124 -1.46 18.91 -0.28
CA THR A 124 -2.85 18.60 -0.61
C THR A 124 -3.37 17.46 0.26
N VAL A 125 -4.54 17.68 0.86
CA VAL A 125 -5.27 16.73 1.69
C VAL A 125 -6.72 16.60 1.21
N LEU A 126 -7.27 15.41 1.28
CA LEU A 126 -8.70 15.16 1.09
C LEU A 126 -9.43 15.44 2.41
N ILE A 127 -10.45 16.28 2.37
CA ILE A 127 -11.35 16.57 3.51
C ILE A 127 -12.78 16.45 2.98
N ASP A 128 -13.37 15.26 3.18
CA ASP A 128 -14.70 14.87 2.69
C ASP A 128 -14.97 15.35 1.25
N ASP A 129 -15.71 16.44 1.06
CA ASP A 129 -16.11 17.01 -0.23
C ASP A 129 -14.98 17.72 -1.00
N PHE A 130 -13.84 17.99 -0.35
CA PHE A 130 -12.82 18.92 -0.84
C PHE A 130 -11.44 18.29 -1.00
N THR A 131 -10.72 18.73 -2.04
CA THR A 131 -9.25 18.72 -2.01
C THR A 131 -8.79 20.07 -1.47
N VAL A 132 -8.08 20.07 -0.35
CA VAL A 132 -7.55 21.30 0.26
C VAL A 132 -6.03 21.33 0.09
N SER A 133 -5.54 22.38 -0.57
CA SER A 133 -4.12 22.56 -0.90
C SER A 133 -3.59 23.82 -0.21
N THR A 134 -2.63 23.64 0.69
CA THR A 134 -2.06 24.75 1.48
C THR A 134 -0.56 24.88 1.29
N LYS A 135 -0.06 26.12 1.17
CA LYS A 135 1.35 26.50 1.30
C LYS A 135 1.44 27.82 2.10
N LYS A 136 2.65 28.27 2.44
CA LYS A 136 2.86 29.42 3.34
C LYS A 136 2.11 30.69 2.92
N GLU A 137 2.08 30.99 1.63
CA GLU A 137 1.58 32.29 1.12
C GLU A 137 0.37 32.13 0.19
N ASP A 138 -0.18 30.91 0.09
CA ASP A 138 -1.28 30.62 -0.80
C ASP A 138 -2.02 29.38 -0.32
N ALA A 139 -3.32 29.36 -0.54
CA ALA A 139 -4.16 28.22 -0.26
C ALA A 139 -5.33 28.24 -1.23
N TYR A 140 -5.68 27.05 -1.73
CA TYR A 140 -6.87 26.87 -2.53
C TYR A 140 -7.53 25.54 -2.21
N TYR A 141 -8.78 25.44 -2.59
CA TYR A 141 -9.52 24.18 -2.53
C TYR A 141 -10.28 23.96 -3.84
N THR A 142 -10.67 22.70 -4.06
CA THR A 142 -11.58 22.31 -5.14
C THR A 142 -12.63 21.37 -4.57
N SER A 143 -13.77 21.22 -5.25
CA SER A 143 -14.82 20.25 -4.90
C SER A 143 -14.65 18.92 -5.65
N TRP A 144 -13.44 18.61 -6.12
CA TRP A 144 -13.18 17.42 -6.93
C TRP A 144 -13.72 16.13 -6.31
N PRO A 145 -13.55 15.84 -5.00
CA PRO A 145 -14.16 14.65 -4.39
C PRO A 145 -15.67 14.58 -4.56
N PHE A 146 -16.37 15.71 -4.39
CA PHE A 146 -17.82 15.82 -4.47
C PHE A 146 -18.36 15.73 -5.91
N ASP A 147 -17.93 16.63 -6.80
CA ASP A 147 -18.52 16.82 -8.14
C ASP A 147 -17.54 16.71 -9.31
N GLY A 148 -16.26 16.46 -9.04
CA GLY A 148 -15.22 16.38 -10.06
C GLY A 148 -14.68 17.74 -10.51
N SER A 149 -15.18 18.85 -9.97
CA SER A 149 -14.65 20.18 -10.32
C SER A 149 -13.24 20.39 -9.77
N THR A 150 -12.31 20.70 -10.67
CA THR A 150 -10.93 21.08 -10.35
C THR A 150 -10.71 22.59 -10.29
N THR A 151 -11.80 23.36 -10.34
CA THR A 151 -11.73 24.82 -10.29
C THR A 151 -11.23 25.27 -8.92
N ARG A 152 -10.09 25.98 -8.91
CA ARG A 152 -9.46 26.47 -7.69
C ARG A 152 -10.27 27.61 -7.10
N GLN A 153 -10.69 27.43 -5.85
CA GLN A 153 -11.32 28.46 -5.04
C GLN A 153 -10.33 28.94 -3.99
N LYS A 154 -10.24 30.26 -3.78
CA LYS A 154 -9.33 30.86 -2.81
C LYS A 154 -9.91 30.81 -1.40
N PHE A 155 -9.03 30.75 -0.42
CA PHE A 155 -9.40 30.96 0.97
C PHE A 155 -9.69 32.45 1.23
N GLU A 156 -10.73 32.73 2.00
CA GLU A 156 -11.02 34.07 2.49
C GLU A 156 -10.10 34.37 3.69
N GLN A 157 -9.31 35.44 3.58
CA GLN A 157 -8.33 35.82 4.61
C GLN A 157 -8.90 36.93 5.47
N HIS A 158 -8.94 36.73 6.79
CA HIS A 158 -9.53 37.71 7.72
C HIS A 158 -8.52 38.62 8.40
N ASN A 159 -7.24 38.23 8.47
CA ASN A 159 -6.19 39.00 9.15
C ASN A 159 -4.80 38.80 8.52
N ALA A 160 -4.72 38.90 7.19
CA ALA A 160 -3.48 38.71 6.43
C ALA A 160 -2.33 39.66 6.85
N ASP A 161 -2.68 40.81 7.42
CA ASP A 161 -1.79 41.85 7.96
C ASP A 161 -1.36 41.61 9.41
N PHE A 162 -1.85 40.54 10.05
CA PHE A 162 -1.58 40.19 11.45
C PHE A 162 -2.01 41.25 12.47
N VAL A 163 -3.05 42.02 12.18
CA VAL A 163 -3.53 43.09 13.09
C VAL A 163 -4.25 42.57 14.33
N LEU A 164 -4.82 41.37 14.28
CA LEU A 164 -5.51 40.77 15.42
C LEU A 164 -4.53 40.42 16.53
N THR A 165 -4.91 40.76 17.76
CA THR A 165 -4.16 40.38 18.97
C THR A 165 -4.26 38.88 19.22
N ASN A 166 -3.33 38.34 20.02
CA ASN A 166 -3.37 36.93 20.41
C ASN A 166 -4.65 36.56 21.18
N GLU A 167 -5.19 37.47 21.99
CA GLU A 167 -6.44 37.24 22.74
C GLU A 167 -7.66 37.15 21.81
N GLU A 168 -7.75 38.05 20.83
CA GLU A 168 -8.79 38.02 19.80
C GLU A 168 -8.70 36.75 18.94
N LEU A 169 -7.48 36.39 18.52
CA LEU A 169 -7.22 35.16 17.75
C LEU A 169 -7.61 33.92 18.53
N ASN A 170 -7.19 33.80 19.79
CA ASN A 170 -7.53 32.64 20.62
C ASN A 170 -9.04 32.52 20.81
N SER A 171 -9.72 33.64 21.10
CA SER A 171 -11.17 33.67 21.26
C SER A 171 -11.91 33.27 19.98
N ALA A 172 -11.46 33.78 18.82
CA ALA A 172 -12.01 33.42 17.52
C ALA A 172 -11.80 31.94 17.20
N GLN A 173 -10.59 31.41 17.38
CA GLN A 173 -10.29 30.00 17.13
C GLN A 173 -11.11 29.08 18.04
N GLU A 174 -11.23 29.39 19.34
CA GLU A 174 -12.04 28.59 20.27
C GLU A 174 -13.52 28.54 19.88
N LYS A 175 -14.07 29.65 19.38
CA LYS A 175 -15.42 29.68 18.85
C LYS A 175 -15.53 28.82 17.59
N ILE A 176 -14.61 28.98 16.63
CA ILE A 176 -14.63 28.25 15.37
C ILE A 176 -14.45 26.74 15.60
N ARG A 177 -13.60 26.31 16.54
CA ARG A 177 -13.45 24.89 16.90
C ARG A 177 -14.77 24.25 17.33
N LYS A 178 -15.69 25.01 17.92
CA LYS A 178 -17.00 24.53 18.39
C LYS A 178 -18.08 24.56 17.31
N GLU A 179 -17.99 25.52 16.39
CA GLU A 179 -19.06 25.81 15.43
C GLU A 179 -18.79 25.30 14.01
N SER A 180 -17.51 25.12 13.65
CA SER A 180 -17.10 24.75 12.30
C SER A 180 -17.13 23.24 12.08
N GLN A 181 -17.65 22.83 10.92
CA GLN A 181 -17.60 21.43 10.49
C GLN A 181 -16.16 20.96 10.25
N TYR A 182 -15.34 21.83 9.66
CA TYR A 182 -13.95 21.54 9.35
C TYR A 182 -13.06 22.66 9.86
N TYR A 183 -11.96 22.28 10.49
CA TYR A 183 -10.86 23.19 10.82
C TYR A 183 -9.54 22.44 10.92
N PHE A 184 -8.42 23.10 10.69
CA PHE A 184 -7.10 22.55 10.95
C PHE A 184 -6.06 23.63 11.10
N VAL A 185 -4.96 23.27 11.75
CA VAL A 185 -3.81 24.15 11.98
C VAL A 185 -2.67 23.73 11.07
N ARG A 186 -1.90 24.70 10.59
CA ARG A 186 -0.64 24.45 9.92
C ARG A 186 0.44 25.44 10.33
N SER A 187 1.63 24.93 10.60
CA SER A 187 2.78 25.76 10.95
C SER A 187 3.74 25.90 9.77
N TYR A 188 4.25 27.11 9.56
CA TYR A 188 5.21 27.45 8.52
C TYR A 188 6.45 28.11 9.14
N VAL A 189 7.62 27.81 8.56
CA VAL A 189 8.92 28.36 8.97
C VAL A 189 9.59 29.00 7.77
N ASP A 190 10.07 30.22 7.95
CA ASP A 190 10.86 30.95 6.96
C ASP A 190 12.01 31.70 7.65
N GLY A 191 13.21 31.12 7.60
CA GLY A 191 14.34 31.56 8.42
C GLY A 191 13.98 31.52 9.91
N ASN A 192 13.99 32.68 10.57
CA ASN A 192 13.62 32.84 11.97
C ASN A 192 12.17 33.32 12.17
N ASN A 193 11.35 33.35 11.10
CA ASN A 193 9.95 33.72 11.18
C ASN A 193 9.07 32.47 11.27
N TYR A 194 8.23 32.42 12.30
CA TYR A 194 7.30 31.32 12.55
C TYR A 194 5.88 31.84 12.43
N THR A 195 5.07 31.15 11.63
CA THR A 195 3.68 31.54 11.38
C THR A 195 2.78 30.32 11.44
N THR A 196 1.63 30.48 12.09
CA THR A 196 0.58 29.47 12.16
C THR A 196 -0.63 29.94 11.36
N ALA A 197 -1.19 29.07 10.53
CA ALA A 197 -2.46 29.27 9.84
C ALA A 197 -3.53 28.38 10.48
N PHE A 198 -4.66 28.98 10.85
CA PHE A 198 -5.86 28.28 11.28
C PHE A 198 -6.89 28.32 10.14
N TYR A 199 -7.03 27.21 9.44
CA TYR A 199 -7.94 27.04 8.32
C TYR A 199 -9.28 26.50 8.81
N TYR A 200 -10.40 27.00 8.28
CA TYR A 200 -11.72 26.54 8.70
C TYR A 200 -12.79 26.74 7.62
N TYR A 201 -13.84 25.92 7.66
CA TYR A 201 -14.97 25.99 6.72
C TYR A 201 -16.21 26.58 7.39
N HIS A 202 -16.62 27.77 6.94
CA HIS A 202 -17.77 28.49 7.49
C HIS A 202 -18.50 29.23 6.37
N ASP A 203 -19.82 29.36 6.47
CA ASP A 203 -20.66 30.02 5.46
C ASP A 203 -20.39 29.55 4.03
N LYS A 204 -20.23 28.24 3.87
CA LYS A 204 -19.95 27.56 2.60
C LYS A 204 -18.60 27.92 1.95
N LYS A 205 -17.69 28.56 2.68
CA LYS A 205 -16.36 28.94 2.19
C LYS A 205 -15.27 28.46 3.12
N TRP A 206 -14.09 28.23 2.56
CA TRP A 206 -12.88 28.07 3.35
C TRP A 206 -12.26 29.42 3.69
N ASN A 207 -11.83 29.55 4.94
CA ASN A 207 -11.30 30.76 5.55
C ASN A 207 -9.96 30.47 6.23
N VAL A 208 -9.14 31.50 6.45
CA VAL A 208 -7.87 31.38 7.18
C VAL A 208 -7.65 32.54 8.14
N LEU A 209 -7.17 32.21 9.34
CA LEU A 209 -6.58 33.15 10.30
C LEU A 209 -5.08 32.92 10.40
N TRP A 210 -4.30 34.00 10.37
CA TRP A 210 -2.85 33.96 10.47
C TRP A 210 -2.35 34.44 11.83
N GLN A 211 -1.34 33.78 12.37
CA GLN A 211 -0.74 34.15 13.66
C GLN A 211 0.78 34.08 13.58
N LYS A 212 1.47 35.12 14.03
CA LYS A 212 2.93 35.07 14.25
C LYS A 212 3.22 34.39 15.58
N THR A 213 4.16 33.45 15.57
CA THR A 213 4.58 32.74 16.78
C THR A 213 6.06 32.99 17.07
N VAL A 214 6.46 32.82 18.33
CA VAL A 214 7.85 32.99 18.77
C VAL A 214 8.76 31.81 18.39
N GLY A 215 8.18 30.71 17.92
CA GLY A 215 8.86 29.48 17.57
C GLY A 215 7.96 28.52 16.81
N TYR A 216 8.56 27.46 16.28
CA TYR A 216 7.81 26.39 15.61
C TYR A 216 6.88 25.70 16.61
N GLN A 217 5.60 25.60 16.24
CA GLN A 217 4.61 24.86 16.99
C GLN A 217 4.24 23.62 16.19
N SER A 218 4.47 22.44 16.75
CA SER A 218 4.02 21.20 16.11
C SER A 218 2.51 21.15 16.08
N GLU A 219 1.96 20.76 14.94
CA GLU A 219 0.53 20.51 14.79
C GLU A 219 0.13 19.34 15.70
N ARG A 220 -0.93 19.52 16.49
CA ARG A 220 -1.52 18.42 17.25
C ARG A 220 -2.26 17.51 16.27
N ASP A 221 -2.25 16.20 16.48
CA ASP A 221 -3.00 15.25 15.64
C ASP A 221 -4.50 15.61 15.57
N SER A 222 -5.08 16.06 16.69
CA SER A 222 -6.46 16.54 16.78
C SER A 222 -6.73 17.85 16.02
N GLU A 223 -5.69 18.55 15.57
CA GLU A 223 -5.78 19.78 14.80
C GLU A 223 -5.18 19.64 13.40
N SER A 224 -4.58 18.49 13.05
CA SER A 224 -4.10 18.21 11.70
C SER A 224 -5.25 17.99 10.73
N ALA A 225 -5.08 18.41 9.48
CA ALA A 225 -6.06 18.13 8.42
C ALA A 225 -6.17 16.63 8.09
N ILE A 226 -5.12 15.85 8.38
CA ILE A 226 -5.08 14.41 8.11
C ILE A 226 -6.15 13.66 8.91
N ARG A 227 -6.62 14.20 10.04
CA ARG A 227 -7.68 13.54 10.84
C ARG A 227 -9.02 13.38 10.10
N TYR A 228 -9.25 14.16 9.05
CA TYR A 228 -10.45 14.01 8.21
C TYR A 228 -10.28 12.93 7.14
N GLN A 229 -9.06 12.41 6.92
CA GLN A 229 -8.81 11.31 5.99
C GLN A 229 -9.22 9.99 6.63
N LYS A 230 -10.33 9.45 6.15
CA LYS A 230 -10.83 8.13 6.54
C LYS A 230 -10.12 7.05 5.72
N GLU A 231 -8.91 6.67 6.15
CA GLU A 231 -8.13 5.62 5.49
C GLU A 231 -8.84 4.26 5.61
N LEU A 232 -9.05 3.59 4.46
CA LEU A 232 -9.70 2.29 4.36
C LEU A 232 -8.69 1.16 4.16
N TYR A 233 -7.65 1.43 3.37
CA TYR A 233 -6.68 0.43 2.92
C TYR A 233 -5.41 1.11 2.41
N TYR A 234 -4.29 0.39 2.40
CA TYR A 234 -3.04 0.91 1.88
C TYR A 234 -2.15 -0.23 1.36
N SER A 235 -1.28 0.09 0.41
CA SER A 235 -0.21 -0.80 0.01
C SER A 235 0.84 -0.85 1.13
N ASN A 236 1.18 -2.04 1.59
CA ASN A 236 2.18 -2.26 2.64
C ASN A 236 3.13 -3.39 2.22
N ILE A 237 4.24 -3.51 2.93
CA ILE A 237 4.99 -4.75 3.06
C ILE A 237 4.05 -5.73 3.76
N GLY A 238 3.65 -6.81 3.10
CA GLY A 238 2.60 -7.73 3.58
C GLY A 238 2.80 -8.21 5.03
N GLU A 239 1.78 -8.80 5.61
CA GLU A 239 1.90 -9.48 6.90
C GLU A 239 2.28 -10.94 6.65
N SER A 240 3.14 -11.52 7.49
CA SER A 240 3.49 -12.94 7.34
C SER A 240 2.36 -13.87 7.77
N THR A 241 1.38 -13.37 8.52
CA THR A 241 0.17 -14.08 8.90
C THR A 241 -0.86 -14.07 7.78
N LEU A 242 -1.45 -15.24 7.54
CA LEU A 242 -2.59 -15.36 6.64
C LEU A 242 -3.83 -14.71 7.27
N GLU A 243 -4.48 -13.83 6.51
CA GLU A 243 -5.72 -13.19 6.91
C GLU A 243 -6.85 -14.21 7.13
N LYS A 244 -7.66 -14.02 8.19
CA LYS A 244 -8.69 -14.99 8.62
C LYS A 244 -9.71 -15.34 7.53
N GLU A 245 -9.95 -14.40 6.63
CA GLU A 245 -10.95 -14.51 5.55
C GLU A 245 -10.33 -15.06 4.25
N VAL A 246 -9.05 -15.43 4.27
CA VAL A 246 -8.34 -16.04 3.15
C VAL A 246 -7.96 -17.46 3.55
N GLU A 247 -8.46 -18.42 2.77
CA GLU A 247 -8.28 -19.84 3.03
C GLU A 247 -7.23 -20.41 2.06
N LEU A 248 -6.12 -20.95 2.60
CA LEU A 248 -5.18 -21.75 1.82
C LEU A 248 -5.83 -23.11 1.51
N GLN A 249 -6.22 -23.32 0.25
CA GLN A 249 -6.84 -24.56 -0.21
C GLN A 249 -5.80 -25.65 -0.47
N TYR A 250 -4.65 -25.27 -1.02
CA TYR A 250 -3.59 -26.22 -1.39
C TYR A 250 -2.24 -25.53 -1.53
N PHE A 251 -1.19 -26.27 -1.24
CA PHE A 251 0.19 -25.86 -1.49
C PHE A 251 0.86 -26.91 -2.37
N HIS A 252 1.22 -26.50 -3.58
CA HIS A 252 1.93 -27.33 -4.53
C HIS A 252 3.43 -27.18 -4.34
N GLU A 253 4.06 -28.14 -3.68
CA GLU A 253 5.50 -28.16 -3.44
C GLU A 253 6.29 -28.38 -4.74
N GLU A 254 7.24 -27.49 -5.05
CA GLU A 254 8.03 -27.52 -6.29
C GLU A 254 9.50 -27.85 -6.02
N ASP A 255 10.16 -27.09 -5.13
CA ASP A 255 11.54 -27.33 -4.74
C ASP A 255 11.81 -27.08 -3.26
N LYS A 256 12.64 -27.94 -2.65
CA LYS A 256 13.08 -27.77 -1.27
C LYS A 256 14.36 -26.95 -1.28
N ILE A 257 14.29 -25.73 -0.77
CA ILE A 257 15.36 -24.74 -0.90
C ILE A 257 15.82 -24.22 0.46
N GLN A 258 17.08 -23.77 0.48
CA GLN A 258 17.61 -22.92 1.53
C GLN A 258 17.18 -21.47 1.30
N TYR A 259 16.80 -20.75 2.35
CA TYR A 259 16.48 -19.32 2.29
C TYR A 259 16.75 -18.63 3.64
N TYR A 260 16.63 -17.31 3.65
CA TYR A 260 17.01 -16.49 4.81
C TYR A 260 15.86 -15.62 5.32
N HIS A 261 15.82 -15.43 6.64
CA HIS A 261 15.05 -14.37 7.28
C HIS A 261 16.00 -13.23 7.65
N VAL A 262 15.72 -12.04 7.11
CA VAL A 262 16.47 -10.83 7.45
C VAL A 262 15.72 -10.13 8.58
N ILE A 263 16.28 -10.19 9.78
CA ILE A 263 15.79 -9.44 10.93
C ILE A 263 16.41 -8.05 10.84
N GLY A 264 15.57 -7.01 10.70
CA GLY A 264 16.04 -5.62 10.66
C GLY A 264 16.87 -5.24 11.90
N GLY A 265 17.76 -4.25 11.76
CA GLY A 265 18.54 -3.73 12.89
C GLY A 265 19.94 -4.34 13.08
N GLY A 266 20.51 -4.96 12.04
CA GLY A 266 21.91 -5.44 12.06
C GLY A 266 22.11 -6.83 12.66
N ALA A 267 21.03 -7.53 13.00
CA ALA A 267 21.09 -8.93 13.41
C ALA A 267 21.49 -9.83 12.21
N PRO A 268 22.28 -10.89 12.43
CA PRO A 268 22.63 -11.83 11.37
C PRO A 268 21.37 -12.52 10.85
N ALA A 269 21.27 -12.65 9.53
CA ALA A 269 20.16 -13.35 8.90
C ALA A 269 20.11 -14.81 9.38
N THR A 270 18.92 -15.29 9.74
CA THR A 270 18.74 -16.70 10.11
C THR A 270 18.47 -17.51 8.86
N GLN A 271 19.12 -18.67 8.76
CA GLN A 271 18.98 -19.59 7.64
C GLN A 271 17.97 -20.68 7.98
N THR A 272 17.12 -21.03 7.02
CA THR A 272 16.19 -22.16 7.14
C THR A 272 16.09 -22.93 5.82
N VAL A 273 15.42 -24.08 5.83
CA VAL A 273 15.18 -24.94 4.68
C VAL A 273 13.71 -25.36 4.66
N GLY A 274 13.04 -25.15 3.54
CA GLY A 274 11.63 -25.44 3.39
C GLY A 274 11.24 -25.70 1.94
N TRP A 275 10.02 -26.20 1.76
CA TRP A 275 9.43 -26.31 0.43
C TRP A 275 8.99 -24.95 -0.07
N ARG A 276 9.49 -24.57 -1.24
CA ARG A 276 8.97 -23.49 -2.04
C ARG A 276 8.06 -24.08 -3.11
N GLY A 277 6.97 -23.39 -3.39
CA GLY A 277 5.97 -23.84 -4.33
C GLY A 277 4.92 -22.79 -4.61
N THR A 278 3.75 -23.24 -5.07
CA THR A 278 2.62 -22.36 -5.38
C THR A 278 1.49 -22.58 -4.37
N GLY A 279 1.07 -21.51 -3.70
CA GLY A 279 -0.11 -21.49 -2.83
C GLY A 279 -1.38 -21.20 -3.62
N PHE A 280 -2.46 -21.91 -3.30
CA PHE A 280 -3.78 -21.76 -3.93
C PHE A 280 -4.78 -21.33 -2.87
N PHE A 281 -5.37 -20.16 -3.05
CA PHE A 281 -6.15 -19.46 -2.05
C PHE A 281 -7.57 -19.18 -2.52
N LYS A 282 -8.50 -19.20 -1.57
CA LYS A 282 -9.89 -18.82 -1.75
C LYS A 282 -10.24 -17.72 -0.78
N THR A 283 -10.98 -16.72 -1.24
CA THR A 283 -11.63 -15.74 -0.37
C THR A 283 -12.99 -15.36 -0.93
N MET A 284 -13.75 -14.54 -0.23
CA MET A 284 -15.05 -14.03 -0.68
C MET A 284 -14.90 -12.56 -1.10
N ILE A 285 -15.44 -12.22 -2.28
CA ILE A 285 -15.62 -10.84 -2.75
C ILE A 285 -17.11 -10.66 -3.04
N GLY A 286 -17.76 -9.80 -2.26
CA GLY A 286 -19.21 -9.85 -2.12
C GLY A 286 -19.65 -11.23 -1.67
N GLU A 287 -20.60 -11.83 -2.38
CA GLU A 287 -21.13 -13.17 -2.08
C GLU A 287 -20.48 -14.28 -2.92
N LYS A 288 -19.45 -13.96 -3.72
CA LYS A 288 -18.86 -14.92 -4.67
C LYS A 288 -17.44 -15.34 -4.26
N PRO A 289 -17.07 -16.61 -4.45
CA PRO A 289 -15.72 -17.09 -4.16
C PRO A 289 -14.74 -16.57 -5.20
N PHE A 290 -13.70 -15.88 -4.75
CA PHE A 290 -12.57 -15.43 -5.54
C PHE A 290 -11.37 -16.37 -5.33
N LEU A 291 -10.85 -16.92 -6.42
CA LEU A 291 -9.79 -17.92 -6.41
C LEU A 291 -8.50 -17.33 -6.95
N PHE A 292 -7.41 -17.43 -6.20
CA PHE A 292 -6.12 -16.89 -6.65
C PHE A 292 -4.93 -17.74 -6.23
N SER A 293 -3.83 -17.60 -6.94
CA SER A 293 -2.58 -18.29 -6.62
C SER A 293 -1.44 -17.31 -6.31
N VAL A 294 -0.51 -17.76 -5.47
CA VAL A 294 0.74 -17.04 -5.16
C VAL A 294 1.91 -17.99 -5.42
N PRO A 295 2.72 -17.74 -6.46
CA PRO A 295 3.88 -18.58 -6.76
C PRO A 295 5.04 -18.29 -5.83
N LYS A 296 6.04 -19.17 -5.83
CA LYS A 296 7.30 -19.02 -5.06
C LYS A 296 7.08 -18.78 -3.56
N MET A 297 6.01 -19.34 -3.03
CA MET A 297 5.65 -19.25 -1.63
C MET A 297 6.36 -20.33 -0.81
N VAL A 298 6.72 -20.01 0.43
CA VAL A 298 7.11 -20.97 1.48
C VAL A 298 6.12 -20.86 2.63
N ILE A 299 5.88 -21.97 3.33
CA ILE A 299 5.00 -22.04 4.49
C ILE A 299 5.83 -22.44 5.70
N GLU A 300 5.69 -21.67 6.78
CA GLU A 300 6.32 -21.96 8.06
C GLU A 300 5.28 -22.09 9.16
N LYS A 301 5.62 -22.83 10.21
CA LYS A 301 4.84 -22.90 11.44
C LYS A 301 5.77 -22.54 12.59
N GLU A 302 5.56 -21.36 13.17
CA GLU A 302 6.44 -20.86 14.22
C GLU A 302 6.04 -21.46 15.57
N LYS A 303 7.00 -22.04 16.30
CA LYS A 303 6.67 -22.69 17.57
C LYS A 303 6.29 -21.67 18.64
N HIS A 304 6.91 -20.48 18.59
CA HIS A 304 6.77 -19.46 19.62
C HIS A 304 5.42 -18.72 19.62
N ASP A 305 4.66 -18.79 18.52
CA ASP A 305 3.30 -18.23 18.41
C ASP A 305 2.19 -19.28 18.44
N GLY A 306 2.52 -20.54 18.81
CA GLY A 306 1.54 -21.62 18.88
C GLY A 306 1.32 -22.37 17.55
N TYR A 307 2.34 -22.38 16.69
CA TYR A 307 2.31 -22.98 15.35
C TYR A 307 1.38 -22.24 14.38
N GLU A 308 1.33 -20.91 14.47
CA GLU A 308 0.62 -20.11 13.47
C GLU A 308 1.26 -20.32 12.09
N THR A 309 0.41 -20.38 11.07
CA THR A 309 0.87 -20.56 9.69
C THR A 309 1.35 -19.22 9.16
N ARG A 310 2.65 -19.15 8.88
CA ARG A 310 3.31 -17.99 8.28
C ARG A 310 3.55 -18.26 6.80
N ILE A 311 3.27 -17.27 5.96
CA ILE A 311 3.45 -17.34 4.52
C ILE A 311 4.42 -16.26 4.03
N TYR A 312 5.36 -16.66 3.19
CA TYR A 312 6.34 -15.76 2.60
C TYR A 312 6.58 -16.10 1.14
N THR A 313 7.11 -15.14 0.37
CA THR A 313 7.68 -15.39 -0.96
C THR A 313 9.20 -15.51 -0.88
N VAL A 314 9.77 -16.37 -1.73
CA VAL A 314 11.23 -16.54 -1.90
C VAL A 314 11.53 -16.60 -3.40
N SER A 315 12.06 -15.50 -3.93
CA SER A 315 12.29 -15.33 -5.37
C SER A 315 13.21 -16.39 -5.99
N GLU A 316 14.25 -16.78 -5.25
CA GLU A 316 15.29 -17.74 -5.65
C GLU A 316 15.94 -18.43 -4.43
N PRO A 317 16.60 -19.58 -4.62
CA PRO A 317 17.35 -20.22 -3.53
C PRO A 317 18.37 -19.25 -2.93
N LYS A 318 18.58 -19.34 -1.62
CA LYS A 318 19.45 -18.44 -0.84
C LYS A 318 19.01 -16.96 -0.86
N ALA A 319 17.79 -16.63 -1.31
CA ALA A 319 17.23 -15.30 -1.15
C ALA A 319 16.65 -15.07 0.25
N ALA A 320 16.47 -13.81 0.60
CA ALA A 320 15.67 -13.41 1.75
C ALA A 320 14.18 -13.60 1.46
N VAL A 321 13.42 -13.98 2.49
CA VAL A 321 11.96 -14.00 2.41
C VAL A 321 11.38 -12.59 2.30
N ALA A 322 10.26 -12.45 1.60
CA ALA A 322 9.41 -11.28 1.64
C ALA A 322 7.99 -11.68 2.07
N PRO A 323 7.38 -11.00 3.06
CA PRO A 323 6.00 -11.26 3.47
C PRO A 323 5.01 -11.16 2.31
N ILE A 324 3.95 -11.96 2.35
CA ILE A 324 2.86 -11.92 1.36
C ILE A 324 1.73 -11.06 1.91
N CYS A 325 1.29 -10.03 1.17
CA CYS A 325 0.05 -9.37 1.55
C CYS A 325 -1.13 -10.28 1.18
N SER A 326 -1.85 -10.79 2.17
CA SER A 326 -3.11 -11.54 1.96
C SER A 326 -4.35 -10.70 2.22
N LYS A 327 -4.19 -9.43 2.61
CA LYS A 327 -5.28 -8.54 2.99
C LYS A 327 -5.99 -7.95 1.79
N PHE A 328 -7.32 -7.94 1.86
CA PHE A 328 -8.18 -7.26 0.90
C PHE A 328 -8.97 -6.18 1.64
N TYR A 329 -9.14 -5.03 1.01
CA TYR A 329 -10.27 -4.18 1.36
C TYR A 329 -11.50 -4.69 0.60
N ARG A 330 -12.61 -4.90 1.32
CA ARG A 330 -13.88 -5.32 0.73
C ARG A 330 -14.87 -4.19 0.89
N SER A 331 -15.32 -3.67 -0.24
CA SER A 331 -16.37 -2.66 -0.28
C SER A 331 -17.72 -3.28 0.10
N PRO A 332 -18.57 -2.56 0.86
CA PRO A 332 -19.95 -2.99 1.08
C PRO A 332 -20.76 -3.10 -0.22
N PHE A 333 -20.25 -2.54 -1.33
CA PHE A 333 -20.89 -2.59 -2.64
C PHE A 333 -20.38 -3.72 -3.56
N GLY A 334 -19.58 -4.65 -3.04
CA GLY A 334 -19.24 -5.90 -3.75
C GLY A 334 -17.99 -5.87 -4.64
N PHE A 335 -17.21 -4.79 -4.61
CA PHE A 335 -15.84 -4.76 -5.14
C PHE A 335 -14.79 -4.90 -4.04
N ALA A 336 -13.54 -5.17 -4.42
CA ALA A 336 -12.42 -5.24 -3.49
C ALA A 336 -11.16 -4.55 -4.03
N LEU A 337 -10.27 -4.14 -3.12
CA LEU A 337 -8.93 -3.68 -3.44
C LEU A 337 -7.91 -4.68 -2.89
N TYR A 338 -6.86 -4.92 -3.67
CA TYR A 338 -5.77 -5.81 -3.29
C TYR A 338 -4.42 -5.21 -3.69
N ALA A 339 -3.50 -5.10 -2.73
CA ALA A 339 -2.14 -4.67 -2.96
C ALA A 339 -1.18 -5.82 -2.62
N PRO A 340 -0.64 -6.56 -3.63
CA PRO A 340 0.28 -7.67 -3.36
C PRO A 340 1.60 -7.21 -2.75
N ASP A 341 1.98 -5.96 -3.00
CA ASP A 341 3.17 -5.31 -2.51
C ASP A 341 2.92 -3.79 -2.35
N ALA A 342 3.93 -3.07 -1.90
CA ALA A 342 3.85 -1.62 -1.68
C ALA A 342 3.63 -0.83 -2.99
N LYS A 343 3.97 -1.39 -4.15
CA LYS A 343 4.11 -0.67 -5.41
C LYS A 343 2.88 -0.75 -6.30
N LYS A 344 1.92 -1.64 -6.03
CA LYS A 344 0.78 -1.87 -6.92
C LYS A 344 -0.51 -2.08 -6.16
N MET A 345 -1.61 -1.62 -6.75
CA MET A 345 -2.96 -1.88 -6.26
C MET A 345 -3.90 -2.28 -7.39
N TYR A 346 -4.68 -3.33 -7.16
CA TYR A 346 -5.67 -3.88 -8.08
C TYR A 346 -7.08 -3.64 -7.57
N LEU A 347 -7.98 -3.30 -8.50
CA LEU A 347 -9.43 -3.33 -8.32
C LEU A 347 -9.94 -4.69 -8.76
N ILE A 348 -10.79 -5.29 -7.94
CA ILE A 348 -11.47 -6.53 -8.25
C ILE A 348 -12.98 -6.28 -8.17
N ASN A 349 -13.64 -6.30 -9.34
CA ASN A 349 -15.08 -6.11 -9.43
C ASN A 349 -15.79 -7.41 -9.73
N SER A 350 -16.94 -7.63 -9.09
CA SER A 350 -17.85 -8.67 -9.56
C SER A 350 -18.51 -8.20 -10.85
N LEU A 351 -18.44 -9.04 -11.88
CA LEU A 351 -19.22 -8.87 -13.10
C LEU A 351 -20.67 -9.23 -12.77
N ALA A 352 -21.59 -8.30 -13.03
CA ALA A 352 -23.00 -8.62 -13.08
C ALA A 352 -23.20 -9.72 -14.14
N GLN A 353 -23.98 -10.74 -13.82
CA GLN A 353 -24.41 -11.68 -14.85
C GLN A 353 -25.27 -10.88 -15.84
N LYS A 354 -24.84 -10.80 -17.11
CA LYS A 354 -25.74 -10.41 -18.18
C LYS A 354 -26.86 -11.46 -18.17
N GLN A 355 -28.05 -11.06 -17.70
CA GLN A 355 -29.26 -11.86 -17.80
C GLN A 355 -29.66 -12.01 -19.26
#